data_AF-A0A944MPW5-F1
#
_entry.id   AF-A0A944MPW5-F1
#
_cell.length_a   1.000
_cell.length_b   1.000
_cell.length_c   1.000
_cell.angle_alpha   90.00
_cell.angle_beta   90.00
_cell.angle_gamma   90.00
#
_symmetry.space_group_name_H-M   'P 1'
#
loop_
_entity.id
_entity.type
_entity.pdbx_description
1 polymer ?
#
loop_
_entity_poly.entity_id
_entity_poly.type
_entity_poly.pdbx_seq_one_letter_code
_entity_poly.pdbx_strand_id
1 'polypeptide(L)'
;MKTSIFFILLIAVSYLFAVVPVGYYDSAMELTGSDLRLELHNIISENTNTSYTNSKKIMYSQIDNLNETVNCVYSGFSVAHSLGNQSTPTNIDCEHSYCQSWIDAELEGMENSIAKADIHHLFPTKSSVNIARSNNPFAHTQNINYTYSEDGGFTTSFLGQNSDGFTVFEVADQHKGDVARALLYFIVRYETALNFGNVDMLETLLNWHYNDPVSTKEIDRNDAIYNFQNNRNPFIDHPLFVDEIWNDNASITLTFPNESLILGTNRMYTIKWFSHYFFGNVRIELLNSVTNYFAELTDLTENDGEFEWEIPADLEANSNYSIRISDSENTTIYDNSNAYFTVVETNPQADIFISEYCEGSSYNKYIEIFNGTGAVIDFSKYSLKIYHNGNLTPTNTINFSNLLLNDDTFVIAHTSANSTILTNCNLTFGGINFNGDDAVALYKNDELIDIIGNIGEDLGVGWNVAGSQNATKDHTLVRKNQQSFGNVDWNISAGLNPQNSEWIVNNCDFFDSIGSHTLEIPLTTPHNVSFKIENSQIIIDWSPVTYANNYRVYSAPNLHSAFTLDESGIFNETSWTTSISGNKKFFKITAE
;
A
#
# COMPACT_ATOMS: atom_id res chain seq x y z
N MET A 1 -5.48 -71.26 -53.27
CA MET A 1 -4.84 -70.05 -52.70
C MET A 1 -4.69 -70.28 -51.21
N LYS A 2 -3.46 -70.39 -50.70
CA LYS A 2 -3.17 -70.51 -49.27
C LYS A 2 -2.86 -69.12 -48.74
N THR A 3 -3.71 -68.60 -47.86
CA THR A 3 -3.53 -67.29 -47.22
C THR A 3 -2.87 -67.53 -45.86
N SER A 4 -1.62 -67.08 -45.72
CA SER A 4 -0.90 -67.11 -44.45
C SER A 4 -1.26 -65.88 -43.63
N ILE A 5 -1.67 -66.09 -42.38
CA ILE A 5 -1.93 -65.05 -41.38
C ILE A 5 -0.61 -64.81 -40.63
N PHE A 6 -0.12 -63.57 -40.65
CA PHE A 6 1.04 -63.12 -39.88
C PHE A 6 0.54 -62.50 -38.57
N PHE A 7 0.95 -63.07 -37.43
CA PHE A 7 0.70 -62.52 -36.10
C PHE A 7 1.82 -61.53 -35.77
N ILE A 8 1.49 -60.26 -35.55
CA ILE A 8 2.42 -59.25 -35.02
C ILE A 8 2.28 -59.25 -33.50
N LEU A 9 3.34 -59.65 -32.80
CA LEU A 9 3.45 -59.60 -31.35
C LEU A 9 3.81 -58.17 -30.93
N LEU A 10 2.86 -57.44 -30.35
CA LEU A 10 3.08 -56.12 -29.77
C LEU A 10 3.68 -56.31 -28.36
N ILE A 11 4.97 -56.01 -28.18
CA ILE A 11 5.60 -55.96 -26.87
C ILE A 11 5.28 -54.59 -26.27
N ALA A 12 4.37 -54.56 -25.29
CA ALA A 12 4.11 -53.38 -24.48
C ALA A 12 5.27 -53.21 -23.48
N VAL A 13 6.08 -52.18 -23.66
CA VAL A 13 7.03 -51.72 -22.66
C VAL A 13 6.24 -50.85 -21.68
N SER A 14 5.90 -51.39 -20.52
CA SER A 14 5.34 -50.63 -19.41
C SER A 14 6.46 -49.84 -18.73
N TYR A 15 6.48 -48.53 -18.90
CA TYR A 15 7.22 -47.64 -18.02
C TYR A 15 6.48 -47.64 -16.66
N LEU A 16 7.11 -48.20 -15.63
CA LEU A 16 6.66 -48.04 -14.25
C LEU A 16 7.01 -46.62 -13.83
N PHE A 17 6.02 -45.73 -13.75
CA PHE A 17 6.16 -44.47 -13.04
C PHE A 17 6.29 -44.80 -11.55
N ALA A 18 7.37 -44.36 -10.91
CA ALA A 18 7.64 -44.63 -9.51
C ALA A 18 6.84 -43.65 -8.63
N VAL A 19 5.56 -43.97 -8.39
CA VAL A 19 4.70 -43.21 -7.47
C VAL A 19 5.24 -43.36 -6.03
N VAL A 20 5.00 -42.35 -5.18
CA VAL A 20 5.24 -42.39 -3.72
C VAL A 20 4.95 -43.80 -3.17
N PRO A 21 5.91 -44.43 -2.45
CA PRO A 21 5.69 -45.78 -1.92
C PRO A 21 4.43 -45.84 -1.06
N VAL A 22 3.65 -46.90 -1.21
CA VAL A 22 2.44 -47.08 -0.39
C VAL A 22 2.82 -47.08 1.09
N GLY A 23 2.18 -46.20 1.85
CA GLY A 23 2.40 -46.04 3.28
C GLY A 23 3.59 -45.15 3.67
N TYR A 24 4.27 -44.50 2.72
CA TYR A 24 5.47 -43.71 2.98
C TYR A 24 5.23 -42.54 3.95
N TYR A 25 4.03 -41.93 3.92
CA TYR A 25 3.65 -40.79 4.77
C TYR A 25 2.58 -41.13 5.82
N ASP A 26 2.23 -42.40 6.03
CA ASP A 26 1.10 -42.79 6.89
C ASP A 26 1.22 -42.25 8.32
N SER A 27 2.44 -42.16 8.88
CA SER A 27 2.67 -41.66 10.24
C SER A 27 2.62 -40.13 10.35
N ALA A 28 2.79 -39.42 9.24
CA ALA A 28 2.69 -37.96 9.18
C ALA A 28 1.25 -37.46 9.00
N MET A 29 0.33 -38.33 8.54
CA MET A 29 -1.07 -37.96 8.35
C MET A 29 -1.69 -37.45 9.66
N GLU A 30 -2.49 -36.38 9.55
CA GLU A 30 -3.23 -35.73 10.66
C GLU A 30 -2.38 -34.99 11.70
N LEU A 31 -1.05 -34.95 11.55
CA LEU A 31 -0.18 -34.12 12.38
C LEU A 31 -0.12 -32.68 11.83
N THR A 32 0.16 -31.70 12.70
CA THR A 32 0.44 -30.31 12.32
C THR A 32 1.62 -29.75 13.11
N GLY A 33 2.06 -28.55 12.75
CA GLY A 33 3.06 -27.75 13.46
C GLY A 33 4.37 -28.50 13.67
N SER A 34 4.88 -28.41 14.91
CA SER A 34 6.14 -29.05 15.29
C SER A 34 6.10 -30.58 15.21
N ASP A 35 4.93 -31.19 15.44
CA ASP A 35 4.78 -32.65 15.46
C ASP A 35 4.87 -33.21 14.04
N LEU A 36 4.19 -32.58 13.07
CA LEU A 36 4.34 -32.92 11.66
C LEU A 36 5.77 -32.71 11.18
N ARG A 37 6.39 -31.57 11.53
CA ARG A 37 7.77 -31.27 11.16
C ARG A 37 8.74 -32.35 11.64
N LEU A 38 8.62 -32.77 12.90
CA LEU A 38 9.46 -33.81 13.50
C LEU A 38 9.21 -35.17 12.86
N GLU A 39 7.96 -35.52 12.57
CA GLU A 39 7.65 -36.79 11.93
C GLU A 39 8.16 -36.87 10.49
N LEU A 40 8.01 -35.79 9.71
CA LEU A 40 8.61 -35.72 8.37
C LEU A 40 10.13 -35.82 8.42
N HIS A 41 10.79 -35.17 9.38
CA HIS A 41 12.22 -35.34 9.62
C HIS A 41 12.58 -36.82 9.79
N ASN A 42 11.85 -37.57 10.63
CA ASN A 42 12.09 -38.99 10.86
C ASN A 42 11.94 -39.82 9.58
N ILE A 43 10.88 -39.58 8.79
CA ILE A 43 10.58 -40.30 7.54
C ILE A 43 11.68 -40.09 6.50
N ILE A 44 12.15 -38.85 6.33
CA ILE A 44 13.05 -38.50 5.23
C ILE A 44 14.54 -38.69 5.59
N SER A 45 14.83 -39.13 6.82
CA SER A 45 16.20 -39.31 7.35
C SER A 45 16.91 -40.60 6.95
N GLU A 46 16.39 -41.32 5.95
CA GLU A 46 16.92 -42.60 5.51
C GLU A 46 18.07 -42.51 4.49
N ASN A 47 18.37 -41.31 3.96
CA ASN A 47 19.44 -41.15 2.99
C ASN A 47 20.84 -41.34 3.60
N THR A 48 21.66 -42.17 2.95
CA THR A 48 23.02 -42.52 3.43
C THR A 48 24.13 -42.18 2.45
N ASN A 49 23.79 -41.61 1.29
CA ASN A 49 24.78 -41.24 0.28
C ASN A 49 25.64 -40.07 0.77
N THR A 50 26.94 -40.31 0.93
CA THR A 50 27.94 -39.31 1.35
C THR A 50 28.79 -38.80 0.18
N SER A 51 28.57 -39.30 -1.04
CA SER A 51 29.44 -39.01 -2.18
C SER A 51 28.86 -37.91 -3.07
N TYR A 52 29.21 -36.66 -2.78
CA TYR A 52 28.87 -35.51 -3.63
C TYR A 52 29.28 -35.70 -5.10
N THR A 53 30.43 -36.34 -5.33
CA THR A 53 30.88 -36.70 -6.69
C THR A 53 29.91 -37.65 -7.38
N ASN A 54 29.38 -38.66 -6.66
CA ASN A 54 28.40 -39.59 -7.22
C ASN A 54 27.07 -38.90 -7.50
N SER A 55 26.63 -38.03 -6.58
CA SER A 55 25.42 -37.22 -6.73
C SER A 55 25.47 -36.39 -8.02
N LYS A 56 26.55 -35.65 -8.25
CA LYS A 56 26.74 -34.88 -9.49
C LYS A 56 26.71 -35.74 -10.74
N LYS A 57 27.34 -36.93 -10.71
CA LYS A 57 27.34 -37.84 -11.86
C LYS A 57 25.92 -38.26 -12.23
N ILE A 58 25.11 -38.64 -11.26
CA ILE A 58 23.73 -39.06 -11.49
C ILE A 58 22.86 -37.87 -11.89
N MET A 59 23.02 -36.73 -11.23
CA MET A 59 22.34 -35.47 -11.55
C MET A 59 22.50 -35.10 -13.03
N TYR A 60 23.73 -34.99 -13.53
CA TYR A 60 23.98 -34.60 -14.93
C TYR A 60 23.73 -35.70 -15.96
N SER A 61 23.93 -36.96 -15.59
CA SER A 61 23.82 -38.06 -16.57
C SER A 61 22.39 -38.54 -16.77
N GLN A 62 21.51 -38.32 -15.80
CA GLN A 62 20.18 -38.94 -15.74
C GLN A 62 19.10 -37.99 -15.23
N ILE A 63 19.20 -37.51 -13.98
CA ILE A 63 18.08 -36.83 -13.30
C ILE A 63 17.72 -35.49 -13.96
N ASP A 64 18.72 -34.62 -14.16
CA ASP A 64 18.55 -33.30 -14.76
C ASP A 64 19.01 -33.29 -16.24
N ASN A 65 19.04 -34.47 -16.88
CA ASN A 65 19.34 -34.65 -18.30
C ASN A 65 18.05 -34.89 -19.09
N LEU A 66 17.52 -33.84 -19.68
CA LEU A 66 16.27 -33.88 -20.43
C LEU A 66 16.60 -33.90 -21.92
N ASN A 67 16.39 -35.04 -22.57
CA ASN A 67 16.62 -35.23 -24.00
C ASN A 67 18.06 -34.85 -24.44
N GLU A 68 19.06 -35.43 -23.78
CA GLU A 68 20.48 -35.18 -24.06
C GLU A 68 20.92 -33.72 -23.84
N THR A 69 20.21 -32.99 -22.98
CA THR A 69 20.47 -31.60 -22.63
C THR A 69 20.38 -31.39 -21.13
N VAL A 70 21.31 -30.62 -20.56
CA VAL A 70 21.26 -30.16 -19.17
C VAL A 70 20.96 -28.66 -19.16
N ASN A 71 19.91 -28.26 -18.44
CA ASN A 71 19.42 -26.89 -18.36
C ASN A 71 19.75 -26.28 -16.99
N CYS A 72 20.19 -25.03 -16.97
CA CYS A 72 20.57 -24.33 -15.76
C CYS A 72 19.42 -23.54 -15.14
N VAL A 73 19.23 -23.69 -13.83
CA VAL A 73 18.03 -23.22 -13.12
C VAL A 73 17.91 -21.70 -12.98
N TYR A 74 19.02 -20.95 -12.95
CA TYR A 74 18.96 -19.49 -12.69
C TYR A 74 18.96 -18.61 -13.94
N SER A 75 19.51 -19.08 -15.06
CA SER A 75 19.65 -18.25 -16.28
C SER A 75 19.03 -18.89 -17.51
N GLY A 76 18.60 -20.15 -17.46
CA GLY A 76 18.15 -20.89 -18.63
C GLY A 76 19.29 -21.37 -19.54
N PHE A 77 20.56 -21.15 -19.17
CA PHE A 77 21.70 -21.66 -19.94
C PHE A 77 21.58 -23.17 -20.13
N SER A 78 21.75 -23.66 -21.35
CA SER A 78 21.56 -25.08 -21.66
C SER A 78 22.75 -25.60 -22.47
N VAL A 79 23.15 -26.84 -22.22
CA VAL A 79 24.25 -27.49 -22.95
C VAL A 79 23.88 -28.91 -23.34
N ALA A 80 24.22 -29.28 -24.58
CA ALA A 80 24.13 -30.66 -25.03
C ALA A 80 25.03 -31.55 -24.18
N HIS A 81 24.47 -32.61 -23.63
CA HIS A 81 25.15 -33.55 -22.76
C HIS A 81 24.48 -34.92 -22.89
N SER A 82 25.16 -35.87 -23.55
CA SER A 82 24.58 -37.18 -23.86
C SER A 82 24.08 -37.91 -22.62
N LEU A 83 22.93 -38.57 -22.73
CA LEU A 83 22.36 -39.38 -21.66
C LEU A 83 23.37 -40.45 -21.18
N GLY A 84 23.53 -40.57 -19.86
CA GLY A 84 24.51 -41.47 -19.25
C GLY A 84 25.94 -40.92 -19.17
N ASN A 85 26.23 -39.74 -19.74
CA ASN A 85 27.55 -39.11 -19.59
C ASN A 85 27.75 -38.61 -18.15
N GLN A 86 28.70 -39.20 -17.44
CA GLN A 86 29.00 -38.90 -16.03
C GLN A 86 30.02 -37.75 -15.84
N SER A 87 30.50 -37.11 -16.91
CA SER A 87 31.34 -35.92 -16.76
C SER A 87 30.51 -34.71 -16.34
N THR A 88 31.14 -33.72 -15.70
CA THR A 88 30.54 -32.39 -15.55
C THR A 88 30.32 -31.78 -16.95
N PRO A 89 29.14 -31.25 -17.27
CA PRO A 89 28.90 -30.54 -18.52
C PRO A 89 29.78 -29.28 -18.63
N THR A 90 30.06 -28.84 -19.85
CA THR A 90 30.95 -27.67 -20.06
C THR A 90 30.26 -26.39 -19.58
N ASN A 91 30.97 -25.56 -18.79
CA ASN A 91 30.49 -24.29 -18.21
C ASN A 91 29.29 -24.42 -17.25
N ILE A 92 29.05 -25.61 -16.71
CA ILE A 92 28.02 -25.85 -15.69
C ILE A 92 28.70 -26.29 -14.40
N ASP A 93 28.31 -25.64 -13.30
CA ASP A 93 28.61 -26.03 -11.94
C ASP A 93 27.37 -26.68 -11.28
N CYS A 94 27.63 -27.43 -10.22
CA CYS A 94 26.56 -27.97 -9.39
C CYS A 94 26.32 -26.94 -8.28
N GLU A 95 25.18 -26.30 -8.35
CA GLU A 95 24.70 -25.38 -7.33
C GLU A 95 24.28 -26.15 -6.08
N HIS A 96 24.58 -25.59 -4.92
CA HIS A 96 24.14 -26.03 -3.61
C HIS A 96 23.11 -25.02 -3.10
N SER A 97 21.81 -25.25 -3.32
CA SER A 97 20.79 -24.25 -2.94
C SER A 97 20.87 -23.93 -1.45
N TYR A 98 21.11 -24.92 -0.59
CA TYR A 98 21.62 -24.66 0.76
C TYR A 98 23.15 -24.60 0.71
N CYS A 99 23.74 -23.42 0.88
CA CYS A 99 25.16 -23.19 0.56
C CYS A 99 26.08 -24.13 1.34
N GLN A 100 27.11 -24.64 0.68
CA GLN A 100 28.09 -25.50 1.33
C GLN A 100 28.74 -24.86 2.57
N SER A 101 28.99 -23.55 2.55
CA SER A 101 29.52 -22.81 3.71
C SER A 101 28.57 -22.79 4.90
N TRP A 102 27.26 -22.84 4.67
CA TRP A 102 26.25 -22.92 5.73
C TRP A 102 26.15 -24.34 6.28
N ILE A 103 26.25 -25.36 5.39
CA ILE A 103 26.33 -26.77 5.82
C ILE A 103 27.54 -26.97 6.75
N ASP A 104 28.68 -26.39 6.38
CA ASP A 104 29.92 -26.47 7.17
C ASP A 104 29.89 -25.70 8.49
N ALA A 105 28.95 -24.77 8.65
CA ALA A 105 28.74 -24.04 9.90
C ALA A 105 27.79 -24.78 10.85
N GLU A 106 26.81 -25.51 10.32
CA GLU A 106 25.71 -26.09 11.10
C GLU A 106 25.87 -27.61 11.33
N LEU A 107 26.52 -28.33 10.42
CA LEU A 107 26.60 -29.80 10.45
C LEU A 107 28.05 -30.29 10.45
N GLU A 108 28.28 -31.40 11.15
CA GLU A 108 29.59 -32.04 11.25
C GLU A 108 29.56 -33.52 10.82
N GLY A 109 30.75 -34.09 10.62
CA GLY A 109 30.91 -35.53 10.42
C GLY A 109 30.20 -36.12 9.20
N MET A 110 29.53 -37.25 9.40
CA MET A 110 28.84 -37.96 8.33
C MET A 110 27.63 -37.18 7.82
N GLU A 111 26.88 -36.52 8.71
CA GLU A 111 25.68 -35.75 8.35
C GLU A 111 26.03 -34.59 7.43
N ASN A 112 27.13 -33.87 7.69
CA ASN A 112 27.67 -32.84 6.78
C ASN A 112 27.95 -33.40 5.38
N SER A 113 28.50 -34.61 5.29
CA SER A 113 28.81 -35.26 4.02
C SER A 113 27.55 -35.73 3.27
N ILE A 114 26.54 -36.21 4.01
CA ILE A 114 25.23 -36.58 3.45
C ILE A 114 24.53 -35.32 2.93
N ALA A 115 24.45 -34.27 3.74
CA ALA A 115 23.85 -32.99 3.37
C ALA A 115 24.49 -32.38 2.10
N LYS A 116 25.83 -32.40 1.98
CA LYS A 116 26.52 -31.93 0.77
C LYS A 116 26.22 -32.77 -0.47
N ALA A 117 25.85 -34.03 -0.30
CA ALA A 117 25.59 -34.99 -1.36
C ALA A 117 24.10 -35.14 -1.69
N ASP A 118 23.21 -34.51 -0.92
CA ASP A 118 21.77 -34.65 -1.09
C ASP A 118 21.28 -33.96 -2.38
N ILE A 119 20.75 -34.73 -3.33
CA ILE A 119 20.34 -34.19 -4.66
C ILE A 119 19.09 -33.29 -4.57
N HIS A 120 18.29 -33.37 -3.51
CA HIS A 120 17.07 -32.56 -3.39
C HIS A 120 17.34 -31.04 -3.39
N HIS A 121 18.55 -30.58 -3.04
CA HIS A 121 18.93 -29.16 -3.12
C HIS A 121 20.03 -28.86 -4.16
N LEU A 122 20.55 -29.89 -4.84
CA LEU A 122 21.58 -29.72 -5.86
C LEU A 122 20.96 -29.48 -7.23
N PHE A 123 21.43 -28.48 -7.98
CA PHE A 123 20.93 -28.19 -9.32
C PHE A 123 22.05 -27.83 -10.30
N PRO A 124 21.87 -28.05 -11.62
CA PRO A 124 22.76 -27.50 -12.63
C PRO A 124 22.65 -25.97 -12.70
N THR A 125 23.77 -25.26 -12.63
CA THR A 125 23.81 -23.79 -12.81
C THR A 125 25.02 -23.39 -13.65
N LYS A 126 24.86 -22.37 -14.50
CA LYS A 126 25.97 -21.83 -15.30
C LYS A 126 27.07 -21.34 -14.37
N SER A 127 28.33 -21.74 -14.60
CA SER A 127 29.42 -21.48 -13.64
C SER A 127 29.57 -19.99 -13.28
N SER A 128 29.37 -19.07 -14.22
CA SER A 128 29.42 -17.63 -13.94
C SER A 128 28.32 -17.13 -13.01
N VAL A 129 27.12 -17.71 -13.12
CA VAL A 129 25.96 -17.35 -12.28
C VAL A 129 26.10 -18.01 -10.91
N ASN A 130 26.62 -19.23 -10.85
CA ASN A 130 26.96 -19.92 -9.61
C ASN A 130 27.97 -19.10 -8.77
N ILE A 131 29.02 -18.59 -9.42
CA ILE A 131 30.00 -17.68 -8.78
C ILE A 131 29.34 -16.41 -8.25
N ALA A 132 28.42 -15.82 -9.02
CA ALA A 132 27.70 -14.61 -8.61
C ALA A 132 26.73 -14.86 -7.45
N ARG A 133 26.04 -16.01 -7.46
CA ARG A 133 25.16 -16.43 -6.38
C ARG A 133 25.92 -16.53 -5.06
N SER A 134 27.16 -17.06 -5.08
CA SER A 134 28.03 -17.16 -3.90
C SER A 134 27.32 -17.88 -2.75
N ASN A 135 27.25 -17.25 -1.58
CA ASN A 135 26.43 -17.65 -0.44
C ASN A 135 25.39 -16.56 -0.08
N ASN A 136 24.89 -15.83 -1.07
CA ASN A 136 23.87 -14.83 -0.83
C ASN A 136 22.53 -15.53 -0.51
N PRO A 137 21.79 -15.07 0.53
CA PRO A 137 20.46 -15.57 0.84
C PRO A 137 19.48 -15.28 -0.31
N PHE A 138 18.47 -16.13 -0.45
CA PHE A 138 17.42 -15.94 -1.43
C PHE A 138 16.34 -15.01 -0.89
N ALA A 139 15.99 -13.98 -1.66
CA ALA A 139 14.89 -13.06 -1.38
C ALA A 139 14.51 -12.30 -2.65
N HIS A 140 13.41 -11.53 -2.60
CA HIS A 140 13.10 -10.56 -3.64
C HIS A 140 14.13 -9.42 -3.66
N THR A 141 14.56 -9.04 -4.86
CA THR A 141 15.43 -7.90 -5.09
C THR A 141 14.59 -6.65 -5.34
N GLN A 142 14.77 -5.63 -4.52
CA GLN A 142 14.18 -4.31 -4.77
C GLN A 142 15.12 -3.44 -5.59
N ASN A 143 16.43 -3.53 -5.33
CA ASN A 143 17.47 -2.81 -6.06
C ASN A 143 18.37 -3.80 -6.80
N ILE A 144 18.14 -3.96 -8.10
CA ILE A 144 18.87 -4.92 -8.95
C ILE A 144 20.24 -4.35 -9.32
N ASN A 145 21.31 -5.08 -8.96
CA ASN A 145 22.68 -4.75 -9.36
C ASN A 145 23.05 -5.44 -10.68
N TYR A 146 22.65 -6.70 -10.84
CA TYR A 146 22.92 -7.50 -12.04
C TYR A 146 21.75 -8.41 -12.37
N THR A 147 21.48 -8.53 -13.67
CA THR A 147 20.49 -9.45 -14.24
C THR A 147 21.23 -10.55 -15.02
N TYR A 148 20.88 -11.81 -14.77
CA TYR A 148 21.43 -12.97 -15.46
C TYR A 148 20.33 -13.66 -16.26
N SER A 149 20.45 -13.66 -17.59
CA SER A 149 19.53 -14.36 -18.46
C SER A 149 20.26 -14.95 -19.68
N GLU A 150 19.73 -16.07 -20.16
CA GLU A 150 20.09 -16.73 -21.41
C GLU A 150 18.79 -17.09 -22.15
N ASP A 151 18.91 -17.78 -23.29
CA ASP A 151 17.77 -18.27 -24.08
C ASP A 151 16.71 -17.19 -24.38
N GLY A 152 17.15 -16.00 -24.78
CA GLY A 152 16.24 -14.90 -25.12
C GLY A 152 15.52 -14.25 -23.93
N GLY A 153 15.90 -14.57 -22.69
CA GLY A 153 15.39 -13.90 -21.48
C GLY A 153 14.24 -14.60 -20.76
N PHE A 154 13.84 -15.81 -21.18
CA PHE A 154 12.71 -16.53 -20.56
C PHE A 154 12.98 -16.94 -19.12
N THR A 155 14.23 -17.20 -18.75
CA THR A 155 14.66 -17.49 -17.38
C THR A 155 15.64 -16.41 -16.94
N THR A 156 15.26 -15.63 -15.93
CA THR A 156 16.04 -14.47 -15.49
C THR A 156 16.17 -14.46 -13.98
N SER A 157 17.40 -14.36 -13.48
CA SER A 157 17.71 -14.21 -12.05
C SER A 157 18.43 -12.89 -11.78
N PHE A 158 18.40 -12.45 -10.51
CA PHE A 158 18.88 -11.14 -10.11
C PHE A 158 19.81 -11.23 -8.90
N LEU A 159 20.92 -10.50 -8.96
CA LEU A 159 21.73 -10.20 -7.78
C LEU A 159 21.47 -8.73 -7.42
N GLY A 160 21.08 -8.46 -6.19
CA GLY A 160 20.68 -7.12 -5.77
C GLY A 160 20.59 -6.97 -4.26
N GLN A 161 19.85 -5.96 -3.82
CA GLN A 161 19.49 -5.76 -2.42
C GLN A 161 17.98 -5.91 -2.22
N ASN A 162 17.57 -6.49 -1.09
CA ASN A 162 16.16 -6.54 -0.67
C ASN A 162 15.70 -5.18 -0.12
N SER A 163 14.46 -5.12 0.38
CA SER A 163 13.86 -3.92 0.99
C SER A 163 14.61 -3.36 2.19
N ASP A 164 15.33 -4.22 2.93
CA ASP A 164 16.13 -3.82 4.08
C ASP A 164 17.57 -3.43 3.71
N GLY A 165 17.91 -3.49 2.41
CA GLY A 165 19.24 -3.15 1.90
C GLY A 165 20.29 -4.26 2.03
N PHE A 166 19.90 -5.48 2.39
CA PHE A 166 20.82 -6.63 2.44
C PHE A 166 21.01 -7.24 1.05
N THR A 167 22.23 -7.71 0.75
CA THR A 167 22.54 -8.38 -0.51
C THR A 167 21.84 -9.73 -0.58
N VAL A 168 21.06 -9.95 -1.64
CA VAL A 168 20.26 -11.16 -1.87
C VAL A 168 20.35 -11.62 -3.32
N PHE A 169 20.01 -12.87 -3.56
CA PHE A 169 19.86 -13.43 -4.90
C PHE A 169 18.38 -13.81 -5.13
N GLU A 170 17.77 -13.26 -6.18
CA GLU A 170 16.42 -13.66 -6.60
C GLU A 170 16.55 -14.64 -7.76
N VAL A 171 16.06 -15.87 -7.56
CA VAL A 171 16.08 -16.89 -8.61
C VAL A 171 15.05 -16.57 -9.69
N ALA A 172 15.15 -17.26 -10.83
CA ALA A 172 14.17 -17.11 -11.89
C ALA A 172 12.77 -17.59 -11.44
N ASP A 173 11.74 -16.91 -11.93
CA ASP A 173 10.35 -17.15 -11.51
C ASP A 173 9.94 -18.62 -11.63
N GLN A 174 10.41 -19.33 -12.67
CA GLN A 174 10.09 -20.75 -12.89
C GLN A 174 10.85 -21.75 -12.01
N HIS A 175 11.66 -21.23 -11.07
CA HIS A 175 12.44 -22.02 -10.12
C HIS A 175 12.21 -21.56 -8.67
N LYS A 176 11.35 -20.56 -8.44
CA LYS A 176 11.07 -20.02 -7.11
C LYS A 176 10.46 -21.10 -6.20
N GLY A 177 9.49 -21.85 -6.71
CA GLY A 177 8.83 -22.94 -6.00
C GLY A 177 9.75 -24.14 -5.79
N ASP A 178 10.52 -24.51 -6.82
CA ASP A 178 11.53 -25.58 -6.74
C ASP A 178 12.53 -25.33 -5.60
N VAL A 179 13.14 -24.14 -5.57
CA VAL A 179 14.15 -23.80 -4.56
C VAL A 179 13.53 -23.64 -3.18
N ALA A 180 12.31 -23.13 -3.10
CA ALA A 180 11.53 -23.07 -1.87
C ALA A 180 11.36 -24.46 -1.26
N ARG A 181 10.78 -25.39 -2.00
CA ARG A 181 10.57 -26.77 -1.54
C ARG A 181 11.88 -27.50 -1.27
N ALA A 182 12.95 -27.23 -2.03
CA ALA A 182 14.27 -27.79 -1.77
C ALA A 182 14.85 -27.32 -0.42
N LEU A 183 14.71 -26.03 -0.08
CA LEU A 183 15.22 -25.47 1.17
C LEU A 183 14.35 -25.79 2.37
N LEU A 184 13.02 -25.78 2.22
CA LEU A 184 12.08 -26.24 3.26
C LEU A 184 12.32 -27.72 3.59
N TYR A 185 12.51 -28.56 2.57
CA TYR A 185 12.97 -29.95 2.77
C TYR A 185 14.28 -30.00 3.54
N PHE A 186 15.27 -29.20 3.13
CA PHE A 186 16.60 -29.25 3.71
C PHE A 186 16.59 -28.96 5.21
N ILE A 187 15.88 -27.91 5.64
CA ILE A 187 15.82 -27.55 7.06
C ILE A 187 15.01 -28.53 7.89
N VAL A 188 14.03 -29.22 7.30
CA VAL A 188 13.31 -30.30 7.99
C VAL A 188 14.19 -31.54 8.08
N ARG A 189 14.87 -31.93 7.00
CA ARG A 189 15.74 -33.10 6.97
C ARG A 189 16.93 -32.94 7.92
N TYR A 190 17.57 -31.78 7.96
CA TYR A 190 18.84 -31.59 8.67
C TYR A 190 18.73 -30.72 9.93
N GLU A 191 17.53 -30.25 10.27
CA GLU A 191 17.26 -29.40 11.45
C GLU A 191 18.15 -28.14 11.52
N THR A 192 18.38 -27.50 10.37
CA THR A 192 19.24 -26.31 10.24
C THR A 192 18.45 -24.99 10.15
N ALA A 193 19.14 -23.86 10.30
CA ALA A 193 18.55 -22.52 10.18
C ALA A 193 18.28 -22.07 8.72
N LEU A 194 17.46 -21.03 8.55
CA LEU A 194 17.27 -20.28 7.29
C LEU A 194 17.77 -18.82 7.35
N ASN A 195 18.30 -18.40 8.49
CA ASN A 195 18.76 -17.02 8.67
C ASN A 195 20.26 -16.90 8.32
N PHE A 196 20.56 -16.27 7.19
CA PHE A 196 21.92 -16.05 6.72
C PHE A 196 22.04 -14.65 6.13
N GLY A 197 23.19 -13.99 6.34
CA GLY A 197 23.41 -12.64 5.80
C GLY A 197 22.46 -11.58 6.38
N ASN A 198 21.89 -11.80 7.56
CA ASN A 198 20.81 -11.02 8.18
C ASN A 198 19.47 -11.07 7.42
N VAL A 199 19.26 -12.11 6.61
CA VAL A 199 18.01 -12.35 5.90
C VAL A 199 17.43 -13.67 6.41
N ASP A 200 16.20 -13.61 6.93
CA ASP A 200 15.40 -14.81 7.18
C ASP A 200 14.67 -15.18 5.90
N MET A 201 15.04 -16.32 5.31
CA MET A 201 14.48 -16.75 4.03
C MET A 201 13.09 -17.37 4.18
N LEU A 202 12.62 -17.72 5.38
CA LEU A 202 11.41 -18.54 5.54
C LEU A 202 10.20 -17.92 4.85
N GLU A 203 9.90 -16.65 5.11
CA GLU A 203 8.77 -15.96 4.51
C GLU A 203 8.85 -15.90 2.97
N THR A 204 10.05 -15.62 2.43
CA THR A 204 10.29 -15.65 0.98
C THR A 204 10.01 -17.03 0.41
N LEU A 205 10.54 -18.08 1.03
CA LEU A 205 10.40 -19.45 0.52
C LEU A 205 8.94 -19.91 0.60
N LEU A 206 8.21 -19.56 1.66
CA LEU A 206 6.78 -19.83 1.76
C LEU A 206 6.02 -19.12 0.63
N ASN A 207 6.26 -17.82 0.42
CA ASN A 207 5.63 -17.07 -0.67
C ASN A 207 5.92 -17.68 -2.05
N TRP A 208 7.17 -18.04 -2.31
CA TRP A 208 7.60 -18.68 -3.55
C TRP A 208 6.98 -20.06 -3.75
N HIS A 209 6.82 -20.85 -2.69
CA HIS A 209 6.13 -22.13 -2.73
C HIS A 209 4.66 -21.98 -3.17
N TYR A 210 3.94 -20.99 -2.64
CA TYR A 210 2.53 -20.75 -3.01
C TYR A 210 2.37 -20.18 -4.43
N ASN A 211 3.27 -19.28 -4.83
CA ASN A 211 3.18 -18.59 -6.13
C ASN A 211 3.74 -19.41 -7.30
N ASP A 212 4.57 -20.41 -7.03
CA ASP A 212 5.08 -21.36 -8.03
C ASP A 212 4.76 -22.82 -7.60
N PRO A 213 3.55 -23.30 -7.91
CA PRO A 213 3.08 -24.63 -7.51
C PRO A 213 3.93 -25.78 -8.06
N VAL A 214 3.86 -26.94 -7.39
CA VAL A 214 4.59 -28.14 -7.82
C VAL A 214 4.31 -28.49 -9.29
N SER A 215 5.39 -28.60 -10.05
CA SER A 215 5.35 -28.95 -11.47
C SER A 215 5.58 -30.45 -11.72
N THR A 216 5.17 -30.95 -12.88
CA THR A 216 5.48 -32.34 -13.29
C THR A 216 6.99 -32.60 -13.33
N LYS A 217 7.79 -31.59 -13.69
CA LYS A 217 9.26 -31.65 -13.66
C LYS A 217 9.78 -31.98 -12.26
N GLU A 218 9.21 -31.39 -11.23
CA GLU A 218 9.60 -31.65 -9.85
C GLU A 218 9.16 -33.03 -9.37
N ILE A 219 7.96 -33.47 -9.72
CA ILE A 219 7.47 -34.81 -9.40
C ILE A 219 8.39 -35.88 -10.01
N ASP A 220 8.67 -35.77 -11.31
CA ASP A 220 9.56 -36.69 -12.03
C ASP A 220 10.98 -36.68 -11.43
N ARG A 221 11.47 -35.50 -11.03
CA ARG A 221 12.75 -35.35 -10.35
C ARG A 221 12.76 -35.99 -8.97
N ASN A 222 11.72 -35.80 -8.16
CA ASN A 222 11.58 -36.39 -6.83
C ASN A 222 11.57 -37.93 -6.91
N ASP A 223 10.87 -38.49 -7.90
CA ASP A 223 10.84 -39.92 -8.19
C ASP A 223 12.22 -40.46 -8.59
N ALA A 224 12.94 -39.75 -9.46
CA ALA A 224 14.28 -40.13 -9.88
C ALA A 224 15.30 -40.06 -8.73
N ILE A 225 15.19 -39.04 -7.86
CA ILE A 225 16.02 -38.91 -6.66
C ILE A 225 15.72 -40.03 -5.67
N TYR A 226 14.45 -40.37 -5.44
CA TYR A 226 14.08 -41.47 -4.55
C TYR A 226 14.76 -42.79 -4.94
N ASN A 227 14.77 -43.11 -6.24
CA ASN A 227 15.42 -44.31 -6.76
C ASN A 227 16.95 -44.34 -6.55
N PHE A 228 17.57 -43.18 -6.36
CA PHE A 228 19.01 -43.05 -6.13
C PHE A 228 19.38 -42.92 -4.64
N GLN A 229 18.62 -42.13 -3.89
CA GLN A 229 18.94 -41.65 -2.55
C GLN A 229 18.06 -42.27 -1.45
N ASN A 230 16.98 -42.97 -1.83
CA ASN A 230 16.00 -43.64 -0.96
C ASN A 230 15.19 -42.72 -0.05
N ASN A 231 15.17 -41.41 -0.29
CA ASN A 231 14.26 -40.49 0.41
C ASN A 231 13.62 -39.49 -0.55
N ARG A 232 12.48 -38.95 -0.13
CA ARG A 232 11.65 -38.04 -0.93
C ARG A 232 11.58 -36.66 -0.31
N ASN A 233 11.36 -35.65 -1.15
CA ASN A 233 10.98 -34.33 -0.68
C ASN A 233 9.46 -34.31 -0.41
N PRO A 234 9.03 -34.23 0.86
CA PRO A 234 7.62 -34.32 1.23
C PRO A 234 6.82 -33.11 0.75
N PHE A 235 7.46 -31.96 0.54
CA PHE A 235 6.80 -30.74 0.08
C PHE A 235 6.54 -30.74 -1.44
N ILE A 236 7.15 -31.66 -2.19
CA ILE A 236 6.77 -31.94 -3.59
C ILE A 236 5.57 -32.88 -3.63
N ASP A 237 5.52 -33.88 -2.75
CA ASP A 237 4.47 -34.90 -2.75
C ASP A 237 3.16 -34.46 -2.09
N HIS A 238 3.31 -33.69 -1.03
CA HIS A 238 2.25 -33.14 -0.20
C HIS A 238 2.54 -31.65 0.05
N PRO A 239 2.29 -30.77 -0.94
CA PRO A 239 2.55 -29.33 -0.81
C PRO A 239 1.85 -28.67 0.38
N LEU A 240 0.70 -29.22 0.81
CA LEU A 240 -0.07 -28.74 1.96
C LEU A 240 0.64 -28.95 3.31
N PHE A 241 1.65 -29.82 3.38
CA PHE A 241 2.47 -29.95 4.60
C PHE A 241 3.22 -28.66 4.94
N VAL A 242 3.44 -27.77 3.96
CA VAL A 242 4.02 -26.46 4.23
C VAL A 242 3.08 -25.66 5.15
N ASP A 243 1.81 -25.56 4.78
CA ASP A 243 0.77 -24.87 5.53
C ASP A 243 0.58 -25.53 6.90
N GLU A 244 0.50 -26.86 6.93
CA GLU A 244 0.30 -27.62 8.17
C GLU A 244 1.46 -27.44 9.17
N ILE A 245 2.69 -27.13 8.73
CA ILE A 245 3.83 -26.89 9.62
C ILE A 245 3.95 -25.42 10.05
N TRP A 246 3.82 -24.48 9.11
CA TRP A 246 4.22 -23.08 9.33
C TRP A 246 3.05 -22.10 9.57
N ASN A 247 1.80 -22.52 9.39
CA ASN A 247 0.65 -21.62 9.56
C ASN A 247 0.23 -21.39 11.03
N ASP A 248 0.71 -22.18 11.99
CA ASP A 248 0.37 -22.00 13.43
C ASP A 248 0.90 -20.69 14.05
N ASN A 249 1.85 -20.00 13.39
CA ASN A 249 2.40 -18.71 13.82
C ASN A 249 1.94 -17.52 12.95
N ALA A 250 0.94 -17.72 12.10
CA ALA A 250 0.42 -16.70 11.22
C ALA A 250 -0.11 -15.50 12.02
N SER A 251 0.28 -14.29 11.61
CA SER A 251 -0.22 -13.05 12.16
C SER A 251 -0.45 -12.01 11.07
N ILE A 252 -1.34 -11.08 11.36
CA ILE A 252 -1.60 -9.88 10.57
C ILE A 252 -1.56 -8.69 11.53
N THR A 253 -1.11 -7.53 11.08
CA THR A 253 -0.99 -6.33 11.92
C THR A 253 -1.43 -5.11 11.14
N LEU A 254 -2.47 -4.44 11.65
CA LEU A 254 -3.01 -3.23 11.06
C LEU A 254 -2.07 -2.05 11.35
N THR A 255 -1.78 -1.26 10.34
CA THR A 255 -0.93 -0.05 10.45
C THR A 255 -1.69 1.23 10.17
N PHE A 256 -2.78 1.18 9.39
CA PHE A 256 -3.68 2.31 9.20
C PHE A 256 -5.12 1.86 8.92
N PRO A 257 -6.15 2.52 9.48
CA PRO A 257 -6.07 3.50 10.57
C PRO A 257 -5.77 2.79 11.90
N ASN A 258 -4.77 3.26 12.65
CA ASN A 258 -4.30 2.56 13.86
C ASN A 258 -4.13 3.46 15.09
N GLU A 259 -4.47 4.74 14.98
CA GLU A 259 -4.38 5.73 16.06
C GLU A 259 -5.60 6.67 16.05
N SER A 260 -5.68 7.59 17.01
CA SER A 260 -6.74 8.59 17.08
C SER A 260 -6.62 9.58 15.92
N LEU A 261 -7.34 9.29 14.83
CA LEU A 261 -7.37 10.09 13.59
C LEU A 261 -8.73 10.74 13.39
N ILE A 262 -8.80 11.71 12.48
CA ILE A 262 -10.05 12.27 11.96
C ILE A 262 -10.11 11.98 10.46
N LEU A 263 -11.09 11.17 10.04
CA LEU A 263 -11.35 10.76 8.67
C LEU A 263 -12.70 11.34 8.22
N GLY A 264 -12.81 11.73 6.95
CA GLY A 264 -14.03 12.32 6.40
C GLY A 264 -14.86 11.34 5.59
N THR A 265 -16.19 11.47 5.63
CA THR A 265 -17.08 10.78 4.67
C THR A 265 -16.79 11.21 3.22
N ASN A 266 -17.25 10.46 2.22
CA ASN A 266 -16.99 10.71 0.78
C ASN A 266 -15.51 10.88 0.41
N ARG A 267 -14.61 10.21 1.14
CA ARG A 267 -13.17 10.26 0.90
C ARG A 267 -12.59 8.87 0.82
N MET A 268 -11.60 8.73 -0.06
CA MET A 268 -10.78 7.53 -0.19
C MET A 268 -9.67 7.55 0.85
N TYR A 269 -9.52 6.43 1.55
CA TYR A 269 -8.43 6.14 2.46
C TYR A 269 -7.89 4.75 2.17
N THR A 270 -6.58 4.58 2.25
CA THR A 270 -5.94 3.27 2.12
C THR A 270 -5.81 2.64 3.51
N ILE A 271 -6.58 1.60 3.81
CA ILE A 271 -6.36 0.71 4.96
C ILE A 271 -5.05 -0.04 4.71
N LYS A 272 -4.16 -0.12 5.70
CA LYS A 272 -2.83 -0.73 5.53
C LYS A 272 -2.50 -1.73 6.62
N TRP A 273 -1.76 -2.77 6.26
CA TRP A 273 -1.29 -3.79 7.18
C TRP A 273 0.02 -4.42 6.71
N PHE A 274 0.61 -5.24 7.58
CA PHE A 274 1.60 -6.25 7.19
C PHE A 274 1.21 -7.59 7.80
N SER A 275 1.75 -8.67 7.26
CA SER A 275 1.48 -10.03 7.71
C SER A 275 2.78 -10.78 7.97
N HIS A 276 2.73 -11.80 8.81
CA HIS A 276 3.85 -12.71 9.04
C HIS A 276 3.34 -14.14 9.03
N TYR A 277 3.91 -14.99 8.16
CA TYR A 277 3.48 -16.37 7.93
C TYR A 277 1.99 -16.54 7.56
N PHE A 278 1.31 -15.45 7.22
CA PHE A 278 -0.08 -15.43 6.77
C PHE A 278 -0.09 -15.09 5.27
N PHE A 279 -0.66 -15.99 4.47
CA PHE A 279 -0.66 -15.89 3.00
C PHE A 279 -2.06 -16.03 2.39
N GLY A 280 -3.10 -16.17 3.24
CA GLY A 280 -4.49 -16.19 2.81
C GLY A 280 -4.99 -14.79 2.43
N ASN A 281 -6.24 -14.69 2.02
CA ASN A 281 -6.87 -13.40 1.73
C ASN A 281 -7.31 -12.70 3.02
N VAL A 282 -7.39 -11.37 2.97
CA VAL A 282 -7.79 -10.52 4.09
C VAL A 282 -9.28 -10.19 4.00
N ARG A 283 -9.98 -10.36 5.11
CA ARG A 283 -11.32 -9.84 5.36
C ARG A 283 -11.21 -8.57 6.19
N ILE A 284 -11.96 -7.53 5.83
CA ILE A 284 -11.90 -6.20 6.47
C ILE A 284 -13.27 -5.78 6.95
N GLU A 285 -13.35 -5.39 8.22
CA GLU A 285 -14.59 -5.00 8.88
C GLU A 285 -14.43 -3.64 9.57
N LEU A 286 -15.45 -2.80 9.45
CA LEU A 286 -15.61 -1.59 10.24
C LEU A 286 -16.32 -1.95 11.55
N LEU A 287 -15.73 -1.57 12.67
CA LEU A 287 -16.26 -1.78 14.01
C LEU A 287 -16.72 -0.45 14.62
N ASN A 288 -17.57 -0.54 15.65
CA ASN A 288 -17.84 0.58 16.56
C ASN A 288 -17.70 0.11 18.02
N SER A 289 -17.45 1.05 18.93
CA SER A 289 -17.23 0.76 20.35
C SER A 289 -18.42 0.12 21.10
N VAL A 290 -19.64 0.18 20.54
CA VAL A 290 -20.87 -0.26 21.21
C VAL A 290 -21.17 -1.73 20.94
N THR A 291 -21.03 -2.15 19.69
CA THR A 291 -21.45 -3.48 19.20
C THR A 291 -20.26 -4.34 18.75
N ASN A 292 -19.06 -3.77 18.68
CA ASN A 292 -17.83 -4.43 18.23
C ASN A 292 -17.94 -5.04 16.81
N TYR A 293 -18.86 -4.49 16.01
CA TYR A 293 -19.10 -4.74 14.60
C TYR A 293 -20.07 -3.68 14.07
N PHE A 294 -19.75 -3.03 12.95
CA PHE A 294 -20.66 -2.08 12.30
C PHE A 294 -21.01 -2.54 10.89
N ALA A 295 -20.01 -2.80 10.05
CA ALA A 295 -20.18 -3.24 8.68
C ALA A 295 -19.00 -4.10 8.22
N GLU A 296 -19.25 -4.97 7.25
CA GLU A 296 -18.20 -5.60 6.45
C GLU A 296 -17.83 -4.66 5.31
N LEU A 297 -16.54 -4.33 5.18
CA LEU A 297 -16.03 -3.53 4.08
C LEU A 297 -15.67 -4.41 2.88
N THR A 298 -15.07 -5.57 3.15
CA THR A 298 -14.88 -6.67 2.19
C THR A 298 -14.75 -8.00 2.92
N ASP A 299 -15.29 -9.07 2.35
CA ASP A 299 -15.10 -10.45 2.81
C ASP A 299 -13.78 -11.06 2.30
N LEU A 300 -13.21 -10.49 1.23
CA LEU A 300 -12.02 -11.00 0.56
C LEU A 300 -11.27 -9.87 -0.17
N THR A 301 -9.99 -9.69 0.15
CA THR A 301 -9.00 -8.95 -0.63
C THR A 301 -7.65 -9.67 -0.59
N GLU A 302 -6.82 -9.47 -1.61
CA GLU A 302 -5.45 -10.02 -1.60
C GLU A 302 -4.68 -9.53 -0.36
N ASN A 303 -3.78 -10.35 0.17
CA ASN A 303 -2.89 -9.96 1.27
C ASN A 303 -1.64 -9.26 0.72
N ASP A 304 -1.84 -8.09 0.12
CA ASP A 304 -0.81 -7.24 -0.49
C ASP A 304 -0.40 -6.04 0.39
N GLY A 305 -1.04 -5.90 1.55
CA GLY A 305 -0.73 -4.90 2.57
C GLY A 305 -1.58 -3.64 2.48
N GLU A 306 -2.49 -3.51 1.51
CA GLU A 306 -3.33 -2.33 1.37
C GLU A 306 -4.74 -2.58 0.80
N PHE A 307 -5.70 -1.75 1.20
CA PHE A 307 -7.06 -1.78 0.68
C PHE A 307 -7.64 -0.36 0.59
N GLU A 308 -8.09 0.00 -0.60
CA GLU A 308 -8.73 1.30 -0.84
C GLU A 308 -10.17 1.30 -0.33
N TRP A 309 -10.46 2.19 0.62
CA TRP A 309 -11.74 2.32 1.30
C TRP A 309 -12.30 3.73 1.12
N GLU A 310 -13.46 3.83 0.45
CA GLU A 310 -14.28 5.03 0.48
C GLU A 310 -15.15 5.03 1.73
N ILE A 311 -15.02 6.04 2.60
CA ILE A 311 -15.94 6.19 3.73
C ILE A 311 -17.29 6.67 3.20
N PRO A 312 -18.39 5.92 3.39
CA PRO A 312 -19.70 6.28 2.83
C PRO A 312 -20.21 7.65 3.31
N ALA A 313 -20.90 8.38 2.43
CA ALA A 313 -21.54 9.67 2.74
C ALA A 313 -22.45 9.61 3.97
N ASP A 314 -23.12 8.48 4.15
CA ASP A 314 -24.15 8.22 5.15
C ASP A 314 -23.60 7.56 6.41
N LEU A 315 -22.28 7.33 6.50
CA LEU A 315 -21.67 6.89 7.74
C LEU A 315 -21.78 8.00 8.80
N GLU A 316 -22.47 7.72 9.90
CA GLU A 316 -22.71 8.70 10.94
C GLU A 316 -21.40 9.24 11.53
N ALA A 317 -21.28 10.57 11.63
CA ALA A 317 -20.12 11.20 12.25
C ALA A 317 -20.01 10.83 13.74
N ASN A 318 -18.91 10.19 14.12
CA ASN A 318 -18.67 9.72 15.49
C ASN A 318 -17.17 9.45 15.72
N SER A 319 -16.73 9.43 16.98
CA SER A 319 -15.35 9.21 17.40
C SER A 319 -15.05 7.78 17.88
N ASN A 320 -15.83 6.80 17.43
CA ASN A 320 -15.85 5.46 18.01
C ASN A 320 -15.65 4.31 17.01
N TYR A 321 -15.13 4.62 15.82
CA TYR A 321 -14.89 3.62 14.78
C TYR A 321 -13.50 3.01 14.88
N SER A 322 -13.37 1.74 14.54
CA SER A 322 -12.08 1.05 14.35
C SER A 322 -12.17 0.08 13.18
N ILE A 323 -11.03 -0.32 12.62
CA ILE A 323 -10.96 -1.36 11.59
C ILE A 323 -10.50 -2.67 12.22
N ARG A 324 -11.07 -3.78 11.76
CA ARG A 324 -10.54 -5.13 11.93
C ARG A 324 -10.09 -5.68 10.59
N ILE A 325 -8.93 -6.30 10.58
CA ILE A 325 -8.44 -7.14 9.49
C ILE A 325 -8.30 -8.56 10.01
N SER A 326 -8.63 -9.55 9.20
CA SER A 326 -8.53 -10.97 9.57
C SER A 326 -8.28 -11.85 8.35
N ASP A 327 -7.80 -13.06 8.55
CA ASP A 327 -7.85 -14.09 7.52
C ASP A 327 -9.32 -14.38 7.16
N SER A 328 -9.63 -14.35 5.86
CA SER A 328 -10.95 -14.61 5.27
C SER A 328 -11.52 -16.00 5.60
N GLU A 329 -10.67 -17.00 5.80
CA GLU A 329 -11.05 -18.39 6.09
C GLU A 329 -10.76 -18.79 7.55
N ASN A 330 -9.82 -18.10 8.21
CA ASN A 330 -9.47 -18.34 9.61
C ASN A 330 -9.51 -17.07 10.47
N THR A 331 -10.69 -16.73 10.98
CA THR A 331 -10.90 -15.51 11.78
C THR A 331 -10.13 -15.46 13.11
N THR A 332 -9.36 -16.48 13.46
CA THR A 332 -8.46 -16.45 14.65
C THR A 332 -7.16 -15.67 14.38
N ILE A 333 -6.79 -15.50 13.12
CA ILE A 333 -5.71 -14.62 12.68
C ILE A 333 -6.33 -13.27 12.37
N TYR A 334 -6.20 -12.30 13.28
CA TYR A 334 -6.78 -10.98 13.11
C TYR A 334 -6.01 -9.90 13.89
N ASP A 335 -6.22 -8.65 13.50
CA ASP A 335 -5.82 -7.48 14.27
C ASP A 335 -6.88 -6.38 14.18
N ASN A 336 -6.92 -5.51 15.18
CA ASN A 336 -7.81 -4.35 15.23
C ASN A 336 -6.99 -3.06 15.35
N SER A 337 -7.57 -1.92 14.95
CA SER A 337 -6.99 -0.62 15.29
C SER A 337 -6.70 -0.50 16.78
N ASN A 338 -5.51 -0.01 17.13
CA ASN A 338 -5.07 0.22 18.51
C ASN A 338 -5.86 1.34 19.22
N ALA A 339 -6.46 2.25 18.46
CA ALA A 339 -7.35 3.29 18.96
C ALA A 339 -8.54 3.49 18.01
N TYR A 340 -9.62 4.07 18.55
CA TYR A 340 -10.74 4.52 17.73
C TYR A 340 -10.37 5.78 16.94
N PHE A 341 -10.78 5.84 15.68
CA PHE A 341 -10.73 7.04 14.87
C PHE A 341 -12.11 7.72 14.82
N THR A 342 -12.09 8.99 14.44
CA THR A 342 -13.27 9.82 14.27
C THR A 342 -13.63 9.92 12.80
N VAL A 343 -14.89 9.63 12.48
CA VAL A 343 -15.48 9.96 11.19
C VAL A 343 -16.22 11.28 11.33
N VAL A 344 -16.04 12.17 10.36
CA VAL A 344 -16.70 13.47 10.28
C VAL A 344 -17.39 13.62 8.94
N GLU A 345 -18.53 14.28 8.94
CA GLU A 345 -19.22 14.60 7.68
C GLU A 345 -18.38 15.60 6.88
N THR A 346 -18.07 15.24 5.63
CA THR A 346 -17.42 16.17 4.71
C THR A 346 -18.46 16.84 3.84
N ASN A 347 -18.15 18.04 3.38
CA ASN A 347 -18.97 18.67 2.37
C ASN A 347 -18.85 17.85 1.07
N PRO A 348 -19.92 17.20 0.56
CA PRO A 348 -19.87 16.41 -0.68
C PRO A 348 -19.56 17.26 -1.92
N GLN A 349 -19.63 18.60 -1.81
CA GLN A 349 -19.21 19.53 -2.86
C GLN A 349 -17.71 19.88 -2.78
N ALA A 350 -16.98 19.42 -1.76
CA ALA A 350 -15.57 19.73 -1.59
C ALA A 350 -14.75 19.28 -2.81
N ASP A 351 -14.06 20.23 -3.42
CA ASP A 351 -13.15 20.00 -4.54
C ASP A 351 -11.97 20.96 -4.39
N ILE A 352 -10.94 20.80 -5.22
CA ILE A 352 -9.87 21.79 -5.29
C ILE A 352 -10.44 23.13 -5.79
N PHE A 353 -9.85 24.24 -5.36
CA PHE A 353 -10.29 25.57 -5.76
C PHE A 353 -9.13 26.54 -5.88
N ILE A 354 -9.35 27.66 -6.57
CA ILE A 354 -8.40 28.77 -6.66
C ILE A 354 -8.37 29.47 -5.30
N SER A 355 -7.29 29.28 -4.55
CA SER A 355 -7.06 29.89 -3.24
C SER A 355 -6.42 31.26 -3.35
N GLU A 356 -5.70 31.55 -4.43
CA GLU A 356 -5.10 32.86 -4.65
C GLU A 356 -5.01 33.22 -6.14
N TYR A 357 -5.25 34.49 -6.45
CA TYR A 357 -5.05 35.08 -7.76
C TYR A 357 -4.26 36.36 -7.62
N CYS A 358 -3.16 36.49 -8.34
CA CYS A 358 -2.33 37.68 -8.31
C CYS A 358 -2.17 38.27 -9.70
N GLU A 359 -2.65 39.50 -9.88
CA GLU A 359 -2.29 40.39 -10.98
C GLU A 359 -1.49 41.55 -10.38
N GLY A 360 -0.22 41.28 -10.09
CA GLY A 360 0.71 42.25 -9.52
C GLY A 360 1.48 43.02 -10.59
N SER A 361 2.49 43.76 -10.14
CA SER A 361 3.24 44.67 -11.02
C SER A 361 4.02 43.92 -12.10
N SER A 362 4.01 44.46 -13.32
CA SER A 362 4.74 43.89 -14.47
C SER A 362 4.36 42.42 -14.74
N TYR A 363 5.24 41.46 -14.45
CA TYR A 363 5.05 40.03 -14.64
C TYR A 363 4.82 39.27 -13.33
N ASN A 364 4.58 39.96 -12.22
CA ASN A 364 4.22 39.32 -10.94
C ASN A 364 2.79 38.79 -11.03
N LYS A 365 2.64 37.63 -11.67
CA LYS A 365 1.35 37.02 -11.96
C LYS A 365 1.41 35.55 -11.59
N TYR A 366 0.43 35.09 -10.83
CA TYR A 366 0.28 33.68 -10.48
C TYR A 366 -1.17 33.32 -10.11
N ILE A 367 -1.43 32.02 -10.15
CA ILE A 367 -2.64 31.38 -9.62
C ILE A 367 -2.19 30.32 -8.63
N GLU A 368 -2.80 30.30 -7.45
CA GLU A 368 -2.66 29.22 -6.49
C GLU A 368 -3.94 28.39 -6.44
N ILE A 369 -3.78 27.07 -6.45
CA ILE A 369 -4.84 26.10 -6.29
C ILE A 369 -4.61 25.37 -4.97
N PHE A 370 -5.64 25.23 -4.15
CA PHE A 370 -5.57 24.51 -2.88
C PHE A 370 -6.38 23.23 -2.91
N ASN A 371 -5.83 22.15 -2.35
CA ASN A 371 -6.55 20.90 -2.14
C ASN A 371 -7.10 20.81 -0.72
N GLY A 372 -8.32 21.30 -0.53
CA GLY A 372 -9.09 21.15 0.71
C GLY A 372 -10.02 19.94 0.72
N THR A 373 -9.84 18.99 -0.21
CA THR A 373 -10.78 17.86 -0.37
C THR A 373 -10.71 16.87 0.78
N GLY A 374 -9.60 16.86 1.53
CA GLY A 374 -9.27 15.92 2.60
C GLY A 374 -8.77 14.56 2.18
N ALA A 375 -8.46 14.40 0.91
CA ALA A 375 -7.78 13.24 0.36
C ALA A 375 -6.68 13.71 -0.60
N VAL A 376 -5.75 12.80 -0.91
CA VAL A 376 -4.88 12.99 -2.06
C VAL A 376 -5.73 12.92 -3.33
N ILE A 377 -5.52 13.85 -4.26
CA ILE A 377 -6.24 13.89 -5.53
C ILE A 377 -5.31 13.59 -6.70
N ASP A 378 -5.82 12.86 -7.67
CA ASP A 378 -5.21 12.72 -8.99
C ASP A 378 -5.38 14.03 -9.76
N PHE A 379 -4.33 14.84 -9.77
CA PHE A 379 -4.38 16.18 -10.34
C PHE A 379 -4.47 16.14 -11.87
N SER A 380 -4.16 15.00 -12.51
CA SER A 380 -4.27 14.84 -13.96
C SER A 380 -5.69 14.99 -14.51
N LYS A 381 -6.69 14.85 -13.64
CA LYS A 381 -8.11 15.07 -13.95
C LYS A 381 -8.47 16.56 -14.09
N TYR A 382 -7.56 17.46 -13.75
CA TYR A 382 -7.83 18.89 -13.66
C TYR A 382 -7.06 19.70 -14.71
N SER A 383 -7.60 20.88 -15.05
CA SER A 383 -6.92 21.84 -15.91
C SER A 383 -7.27 23.28 -15.56
N LEU A 384 -6.30 24.19 -15.73
CA LEU A 384 -6.51 25.64 -15.62
C LEU A 384 -6.59 26.25 -17.02
N LYS A 385 -7.64 27.03 -17.28
CA LYS A 385 -7.93 27.63 -18.58
C LYS A 385 -8.05 29.16 -18.45
N ILE A 386 -7.40 29.89 -19.35
CA ILE A 386 -7.38 31.37 -19.35
C ILE A 386 -8.03 31.88 -20.63
N TYR A 387 -8.99 32.77 -20.50
CA TYR A 387 -9.79 33.34 -21.57
C TYR A 387 -9.50 34.83 -21.70
N HIS A 388 -8.63 35.16 -22.65
CA HIS A 388 -8.17 36.53 -22.77
C HIS A 388 -9.19 37.43 -23.47
N ASN A 389 -9.33 38.68 -23.03
CA ASN A 389 -10.10 39.76 -23.65
C ASN A 389 -11.51 39.30 -24.08
N GLY A 390 -12.25 38.65 -23.17
CA GLY A 390 -13.61 38.19 -23.43
C GLY A 390 -13.75 37.06 -24.46
N ASN A 391 -12.68 36.31 -24.75
CA ASN A 391 -12.78 35.15 -25.62
C ASN A 391 -13.72 34.06 -25.05
N LEU A 392 -14.45 33.37 -25.94
CA LEU A 392 -15.29 32.21 -25.58
C LEU A 392 -14.52 30.88 -25.57
N THR A 393 -13.30 30.88 -26.10
CA THR A 393 -12.40 29.72 -26.14
C THR A 393 -11.13 30.05 -25.36
N PRO A 394 -10.55 29.09 -24.62
CA PRO A 394 -9.37 29.36 -23.83
C PRO A 394 -8.19 29.70 -24.74
N THR A 395 -7.51 30.79 -24.44
CA THR A 395 -6.26 31.18 -25.10
C THR A 395 -5.11 30.31 -24.60
N ASN A 396 -5.11 29.98 -23.31
CA ASN A 396 -4.13 29.12 -22.68
C ASN A 396 -4.84 28.00 -21.90
N THR A 397 -4.24 26.81 -21.92
CA THR A 397 -4.68 25.65 -21.13
C THR A 397 -3.46 25.00 -20.50
N ILE A 398 -3.54 24.77 -19.20
CA ILE A 398 -2.51 24.13 -18.40
C ILE A 398 -3.11 22.84 -17.86
N ASN A 399 -2.50 21.70 -18.21
CA ASN A 399 -2.87 20.38 -17.71
C ASN A 399 -1.88 19.94 -16.64
N PHE A 400 -2.34 19.13 -15.69
CA PHE A 400 -1.51 18.59 -14.62
C PHE A 400 -1.30 17.08 -14.79
N SER A 401 -0.38 16.48 -14.03
CA SER A 401 -0.02 15.06 -14.17
C SER A 401 0.41 14.37 -12.87
N ASN A 402 0.45 15.09 -11.75
CA ASN A 402 0.94 14.58 -10.47
C ASN A 402 -0.23 14.34 -9.50
N LEU A 403 0.06 13.81 -8.32
CA LEU A 403 -0.84 13.86 -7.18
C LEU A 403 -0.72 15.21 -6.48
N LEU A 404 -1.81 15.69 -5.88
CA LEU A 404 -1.79 16.82 -4.95
C LEU A 404 -2.31 16.32 -3.60
N LEU A 405 -1.48 16.42 -2.55
CA LEU A 405 -1.86 15.95 -1.22
C LEU A 405 -2.97 16.83 -0.63
N ASN A 406 -3.69 16.32 0.35
CA ASN A 406 -4.61 17.16 1.11
C ASN A 406 -3.84 18.24 1.87
N ASP A 407 -4.46 19.41 2.02
CA ASP A 407 -3.93 20.61 2.67
C ASP A 407 -2.69 21.21 1.97
N ASP A 408 -2.33 20.70 0.79
CA ASP A 408 -1.27 21.28 -0.05
C ASP A 408 -1.83 22.31 -1.04
N THR A 409 -0.94 23.22 -1.46
CA THR A 409 -1.18 24.20 -2.53
C THR A 409 -0.34 23.86 -3.77
N PHE A 410 -0.82 24.31 -4.93
CA PHE A 410 -0.09 24.27 -6.20
C PHE A 410 -0.11 25.64 -6.87
N VAL A 411 1.06 26.28 -6.91
CA VAL A 411 1.25 27.64 -7.43
C VAL A 411 1.80 27.62 -8.85
N ILE A 412 1.11 28.29 -9.77
CA ILE A 412 1.47 28.42 -11.18
C ILE A 412 1.80 29.88 -11.47
N ALA A 413 3.06 30.18 -11.79
CA ALA A 413 3.56 31.54 -11.94
C ALA A 413 4.00 31.87 -13.37
N HIS A 414 3.95 33.16 -13.73
CA HIS A 414 4.58 33.63 -14.95
C HIS A 414 6.10 33.43 -14.90
N THR A 415 6.71 33.02 -16.02
CA THR A 415 8.17 32.70 -16.10
C THR A 415 9.09 33.88 -15.78
N SER A 416 8.57 35.10 -15.80
CA SER A 416 9.30 36.34 -15.51
C SER A 416 8.83 37.05 -14.25
N ALA A 417 8.07 36.36 -13.39
CA ALA A 417 7.69 36.88 -12.08
C ALA A 417 8.94 37.14 -11.19
N ASN A 418 8.77 37.92 -10.12
CA ASN A 418 9.84 38.17 -9.17
C ASN A 418 10.31 36.89 -8.44
N SER A 419 11.45 36.97 -7.76
CA SER A 419 12.07 35.82 -7.08
C SER A 419 11.23 35.22 -5.95
N THR A 420 10.43 36.02 -5.24
CA THR A 420 9.55 35.53 -4.17
C THR A 420 8.50 34.59 -4.74
N ILE A 421 7.87 34.98 -5.85
CA ILE A 421 6.90 34.13 -6.55
C ILE A 421 7.60 32.88 -7.11
N LEU A 422 8.71 33.04 -7.81
CA LEU A 422 9.41 31.93 -8.46
C LEU A 422 9.93 30.88 -7.48
N THR A 423 10.27 31.27 -6.24
CA THR A 423 10.74 30.34 -5.20
C THR A 423 9.60 29.55 -4.56
N ASN A 424 8.38 30.09 -4.55
CA ASN A 424 7.20 29.45 -3.97
C ASN A 424 6.29 28.80 -5.03
N CYS A 425 6.68 28.82 -6.31
CA CYS A 425 5.89 28.21 -7.38
C CYS A 425 6.25 26.74 -7.62
N ASN A 426 5.24 25.94 -7.96
CA ASN A 426 5.42 24.54 -8.38
C ASN A 426 5.60 24.43 -9.91
N LEU A 427 5.05 25.38 -10.66
CA LEU A 427 5.13 25.43 -12.13
C LEU A 427 5.33 26.87 -12.62
N THR A 428 6.19 27.04 -13.63
CA THR A 428 6.29 28.30 -14.37
C THR A 428 5.71 28.14 -15.78
N PHE A 429 4.91 29.13 -16.22
CA PHE A 429 4.29 29.13 -17.54
C PHE A 429 4.15 30.55 -18.08
N GLY A 430 4.72 30.82 -19.26
CA GLY A 430 4.70 32.15 -19.87
C GLY A 430 3.31 32.66 -20.26
N GLY A 431 2.31 31.77 -20.34
CA GLY A 431 0.91 32.13 -20.59
C GLY A 431 0.12 32.54 -19.34
N ILE A 432 0.76 32.68 -18.18
CA ILE A 432 0.18 33.37 -16.99
C ILE A 432 0.32 34.88 -17.19
N ASN A 433 -0.43 35.42 -18.14
CA ASN A 433 -0.26 36.79 -18.63
C ASN A 433 -1.58 37.60 -18.66
N PHE A 434 -2.56 37.18 -17.87
CA PHE A 434 -3.82 37.90 -17.69
C PHE A 434 -3.59 39.32 -17.14
N ASN A 435 -4.43 40.29 -17.48
CA ASN A 435 -4.26 41.70 -17.11
C ASN A 435 -5.46 42.29 -16.34
N GLY A 436 -6.18 41.42 -15.65
CA GLY A 436 -7.23 41.75 -14.69
C GLY A 436 -8.64 41.75 -15.27
N ASP A 437 -8.81 41.83 -16.58
CA ASP A 437 -10.09 41.73 -17.31
C ASP A 437 -10.22 40.41 -18.10
N ASP A 438 -9.38 39.41 -17.80
CA ASP A 438 -9.43 38.08 -18.39
C ASP A 438 -10.00 37.05 -17.41
N ALA A 439 -10.83 36.13 -17.92
CA ALA A 439 -11.38 35.07 -17.08
C ALA A 439 -10.36 33.92 -16.89
N VAL A 440 -10.24 33.44 -15.66
CA VAL A 440 -9.37 32.32 -15.28
C VAL A 440 -10.24 31.26 -14.61
N ALA A 441 -10.27 30.06 -15.19
CA ALA A 441 -11.23 29.02 -14.85
C ALA A 441 -10.54 27.67 -14.58
N LEU A 442 -10.96 27.01 -13.51
CA LEU A 442 -10.49 25.68 -13.11
C LEU A 442 -11.53 24.62 -13.50
N TYR A 443 -11.07 23.54 -14.11
CA TYR A 443 -11.90 22.46 -14.62
C TYR A 443 -11.50 21.10 -14.04
N LYS A 444 -12.47 20.21 -13.87
CA LYS A 444 -12.31 18.78 -13.55
C LYS A 444 -13.03 17.96 -14.61
N ASN A 445 -12.32 17.07 -15.32
CA ASN A 445 -12.91 16.28 -16.41
C ASN A 445 -13.73 17.13 -17.41
N ASP A 446 -13.23 18.31 -17.75
CA ASP A 446 -13.89 19.33 -18.60
C ASP A 446 -15.18 19.97 -18.04
N GLU A 447 -15.55 19.70 -16.79
CA GLU A 447 -16.58 20.44 -16.05
C GLU A 447 -15.95 21.63 -15.30
N LEU A 448 -16.58 22.81 -15.38
CA LEU A 448 -16.13 24.02 -14.68
C LEU A 448 -16.41 23.88 -13.18
N ILE A 449 -15.40 24.07 -12.35
CA ILE A 449 -15.53 23.95 -10.87
C ILE A 449 -15.20 25.24 -10.11
N ASP A 450 -14.43 26.16 -10.70
CA ASP A 450 -14.11 27.46 -10.09
C ASP A 450 -13.76 28.48 -11.17
N ILE A 451 -14.06 29.76 -10.93
CA ILE A 451 -13.76 30.84 -11.88
C ILE A 451 -13.48 32.18 -11.22
N ILE A 452 -12.55 32.93 -11.81
CA ILE A 452 -12.33 34.36 -11.62
C ILE A 452 -12.68 35.07 -12.93
N GLY A 453 -13.56 36.07 -12.88
CA GLY A 453 -14.09 36.75 -14.06
C GLY A 453 -15.21 35.96 -14.76
N ASN A 454 -15.74 36.52 -15.85
CA ASN A 454 -16.79 35.88 -16.65
C ASN A 454 -16.27 35.54 -18.05
N ILE A 455 -16.41 34.28 -18.48
CA ILE A 455 -16.07 33.87 -19.86
C ILE A 455 -16.98 34.61 -20.85
N GLY A 456 -16.38 35.20 -21.88
CA GLY A 456 -17.12 35.97 -22.89
C GLY A 456 -17.28 37.46 -22.58
N GLU A 457 -16.83 37.93 -21.42
CA GLU A 457 -16.90 39.34 -21.03
C GLU A 457 -15.52 39.99 -21.05
N ASP A 458 -15.44 41.20 -21.61
CA ASP A 458 -14.27 42.08 -21.57
C ASP A 458 -14.74 43.45 -21.06
N LEU A 459 -14.29 43.82 -19.86
CA LEU A 459 -14.62 45.11 -19.25
C LEU A 459 -13.62 46.21 -19.63
N GLY A 460 -12.47 45.85 -20.20
CA GLY A 460 -11.30 46.73 -20.38
C GLY A 460 -10.66 47.23 -19.08
N VAL A 461 -11.17 46.76 -17.93
CA VAL A 461 -10.75 47.07 -16.56
C VAL A 461 -11.00 45.86 -15.67
N GLY A 462 -10.37 45.79 -14.49
CA GLY A 462 -10.62 44.70 -13.55
C GLY A 462 -12.08 44.59 -13.10
N TRP A 463 -12.50 43.40 -12.66
CA TRP A 463 -13.77 43.19 -11.97
C TRP A 463 -13.74 43.78 -10.56
N ASN A 464 -14.90 44.22 -10.09
CA ASN A 464 -15.08 44.62 -8.70
C ASN A 464 -15.15 43.39 -7.81
N VAL A 465 -14.51 43.41 -6.63
CA VAL A 465 -14.50 42.31 -5.67
C VAL A 465 -14.60 42.89 -4.25
N ALA A 466 -15.44 42.31 -3.40
CA ALA A 466 -15.62 42.73 -2.01
C ALA A 466 -15.90 44.24 -1.81
N GLY A 467 -16.48 44.90 -2.82
CA GLY A 467 -16.73 46.35 -2.81
C GLY A 467 -15.56 47.23 -3.25
N SER A 468 -14.39 46.64 -3.53
CA SER A 468 -13.24 47.32 -4.15
C SER A 468 -13.40 47.36 -5.67
N GLN A 469 -13.15 48.52 -6.26
CA GLN A 469 -13.26 48.71 -7.71
C GLN A 469 -12.04 48.17 -8.46
N ASN A 470 -12.26 47.48 -9.58
CA ASN A 470 -11.20 46.89 -10.42
C ASN A 470 -10.22 45.98 -9.65
N ALA A 471 -10.70 45.27 -8.65
CA ALA A 471 -9.92 44.50 -7.70
C ALA A 471 -9.21 43.27 -8.28
N THR A 472 -9.51 42.82 -9.50
CA THR A 472 -8.72 41.79 -10.20
C THR A 472 -7.52 42.35 -10.96
N LYS A 473 -7.33 43.67 -10.97
CA LYS A 473 -6.20 44.36 -11.60
C LYS A 473 -5.34 45.05 -10.53
N ASP A 474 -4.02 44.90 -10.60
CA ASP A 474 -3.04 45.47 -9.66
C ASP A 474 -3.31 45.08 -8.19
N HIS A 475 -3.72 43.83 -7.94
CA HIS A 475 -4.06 43.31 -6.60
C HIS A 475 -3.76 41.80 -6.49
N THR A 476 -3.70 41.32 -5.25
CA THR A 476 -3.74 39.89 -4.92
C THR A 476 -5.06 39.57 -4.21
N LEU A 477 -5.81 38.63 -4.75
CA LEU A 477 -7.05 38.11 -4.18
C LEU A 477 -6.76 36.80 -3.47
N VAL A 478 -7.08 36.72 -2.18
CA VAL A 478 -6.93 35.51 -1.36
C VAL A 478 -8.32 34.98 -1.00
N ARG A 479 -8.58 33.71 -1.28
CA ARG A 479 -9.84 33.06 -0.90
C ARG A 479 -9.93 33.01 0.62
N LYS A 480 -11.13 33.17 1.18
CA LYS A 480 -11.34 33.00 2.60
C LYS A 480 -11.29 31.52 3.00
N ASN A 481 -10.71 31.26 4.16
CA ASN A 481 -10.53 29.92 4.74
C ASN A 481 -11.84 29.19 5.10
N GLN A 482 -13.01 29.83 5.03
CA GLN A 482 -14.29 29.13 5.20
C GLN A 482 -14.80 28.42 3.94
N GLN A 483 -14.12 28.57 2.79
CA GLN A 483 -14.51 27.93 1.53
C GLN A 483 -13.84 26.57 1.38
N SER A 484 -14.63 25.53 1.05
CA SER A 484 -14.14 24.16 0.86
C SER A 484 -14.22 23.68 -0.59
N PHE A 485 -14.66 24.54 -1.52
CA PHE A 485 -14.81 24.26 -2.94
C PHE A 485 -14.86 25.58 -3.74
N GLY A 486 -14.73 25.48 -5.06
CA GLY A 486 -14.77 26.62 -5.97
C GLY A 486 -16.18 27.11 -6.27
N ASN A 487 -16.29 28.25 -6.95
CA ASN A 487 -17.58 28.81 -7.34
C ASN A 487 -17.60 29.09 -8.85
N VAL A 488 -18.62 28.59 -9.53
CA VAL A 488 -18.80 28.73 -10.99
C VAL A 488 -19.51 30.01 -11.39
N ASP A 489 -20.10 30.74 -10.44
CA ASP A 489 -20.69 32.07 -10.64
C ASP A 489 -19.79 33.13 -10.01
N TRP A 490 -18.99 33.79 -10.85
CA TRP A 490 -18.08 34.83 -10.43
C TRP A 490 -18.77 35.98 -9.69
N ASN A 491 -19.99 36.36 -10.05
CA ASN A 491 -20.67 37.48 -9.39
C ASN A 491 -21.04 37.15 -7.94
N ILE A 492 -21.38 35.88 -7.67
CA ILE A 492 -21.61 35.39 -6.30
C ILE A 492 -20.28 35.37 -5.54
N SER A 493 -19.24 34.79 -6.16
CA SER A 493 -17.92 34.65 -5.54
C SER A 493 -17.27 35.99 -5.20
N ALA A 494 -17.26 36.93 -6.15
CA ALA A 494 -16.69 38.26 -6.00
C ALA A 494 -17.42 39.10 -4.93
N GLY A 495 -18.73 38.87 -4.77
CA GLY A 495 -19.58 39.58 -3.84
C GLY A 495 -19.65 41.10 -4.09
N LEU A 496 -20.39 41.78 -3.23
CA LEU A 496 -20.58 43.24 -3.29
C LEU A 496 -19.85 43.98 -2.16
N ASN A 497 -19.47 43.27 -1.11
CA ASN A 497 -18.81 43.81 0.09
C ASN A 497 -17.97 42.71 0.78
N PRO A 498 -17.15 43.05 1.77
CA PRO A 498 -16.30 42.06 2.45
C PRO A 498 -17.07 40.98 3.20
N GLN A 499 -18.36 41.15 3.51
CA GLN A 499 -19.14 40.15 4.24
C GLN A 499 -19.68 39.05 3.34
N ASN A 500 -20.10 39.39 2.11
CA ASN A 500 -20.67 38.43 1.17
C ASN A 500 -19.72 37.99 0.04
N SER A 501 -18.52 38.55 -0.02
CA SER A 501 -17.43 38.08 -0.89
C SER A 501 -16.77 36.84 -0.31
N GLU A 502 -16.35 35.91 -1.18
CA GLU A 502 -15.47 34.78 -0.85
C GLU A 502 -13.99 35.18 -0.77
N TRP A 503 -13.67 36.41 -1.20
CA TRP A 503 -12.30 36.90 -1.35
C TRP A 503 -11.95 38.02 -0.37
N ILE A 504 -10.67 38.03 0.03
CA ILE A 504 -9.97 39.14 0.66
C ILE A 504 -9.14 39.83 -0.43
N VAL A 505 -9.35 41.13 -0.60
CA VAL A 505 -8.63 41.95 -1.59
C VAL A 505 -7.40 42.57 -0.92
N ASN A 506 -6.21 42.16 -1.32
CA ASN A 506 -4.94 42.70 -0.85
C ASN A 506 -4.28 43.58 -1.92
N ASN A 507 -3.39 44.47 -1.48
CA ASN A 507 -2.67 45.39 -2.37
C ASN A 507 -1.85 44.66 -3.44
N CYS A 508 -1.54 45.37 -4.53
CA CYS A 508 -0.55 44.94 -5.53
C CYS A 508 0.71 44.38 -4.86
N ASP A 509 1.22 43.27 -5.39
CA ASP A 509 2.41 42.57 -4.93
C ASP A 509 2.37 42.09 -3.45
N PHE A 510 1.18 41.79 -2.94
CA PHE A 510 1.04 41.05 -1.69
C PHE A 510 1.34 39.56 -1.93
N PHE A 511 2.32 39.00 -1.20
CA PHE A 511 2.79 37.61 -1.36
C PHE A 511 2.92 36.86 -0.02
N ASP A 512 2.39 37.40 1.08
CA ASP A 512 2.62 36.82 2.41
C ASP A 512 1.93 35.45 2.58
N SER A 513 0.93 35.13 1.76
CA SER A 513 0.18 33.88 1.74
C SER A 513 0.58 32.89 0.66
N ILE A 514 1.48 33.24 -0.27
CA ILE A 514 1.80 32.37 -1.40
C ILE A 514 2.39 31.03 -0.93
N GLY A 515 1.89 29.94 -1.50
CA GLY A 515 2.25 28.57 -1.14
C GLY A 515 1.55 28.05 0.12
N SER A 516 0.54 28.76 0.65
CA SER A 516 -0.13 28.39 1.89
C SER A 516 -1.61 28.79 1.92
N HIS A 517 -2.47 27.82 2.17
CA HIS A 517 -3.88 28.03 2.43
C HIS A 517 -4.36 27.06 3.51
N THR A 518 -5.35 27.46 4.29
CA THR A 518 -5.91 26.63 5.36
C THR A 518 -7.43 26.70 5.34
N LEU A 519 -8.08 25.62 5.76
CA LEU A 519 -9.52 25.61 6.02
C LEU A 519 -9.80 25.94 7.48
N GLU A 520 -10.67 26.92 7.72
CA GLU A 520 -11.36 27.07 8.99
C GLU A 520 -12.56 26.13 8.99
N ILE A 521 -12.54 25.12 9.86
CA ILE A 521 -13.68 24.24 10.03
C ILE A 521 -14.72 24.98 10.88
N PRO A 522 -15.91 25.32 10.34
CA PRO A 522 -16.91 26.03 11.12
C PRO A 522 -17.43 25.11 12.23
N LEU A 523 -17.28 25.55 13.49
CA LEU A 523 -17.87 24.84 14.62
C LEU A 523 -19.40 24.91 14.53
N THR A 524 -20.04 23.75 14.64
CA THR A 524 -21.50 23.71 14.74
C THR A 524 -21.96 24.23 16.09
N THR A 525 -23.21 24.71 16.17
CA THR A 525 -23.78 25.12 17.46
C THR A 525 -23.89 23.91 18.40
N PRO A 526 -23.49 24.03 19.68
CA PRO A 526 -23.73 23.00 20.69
C PRO A 526 -25.20 22.56 20.70
N HIS A 527 -25.43 21.26 20.60
CA HIS A 527 -26.75 20.65 20.47
C HIS A 527 -27.03 19.69 21.64
N ASN A 528 -28.28 19.23 21.77
CA ASN A 528 -28.76 18.42 22.90
C ASN A 528 -28.48 19.04 24.28
N VAL A 529 -28.55 20.37 24.38
CA VAL A 529 -28.33 21.09 25.64
C VAL A 529 -29.40 20.68 26.65
N SER A 530 -28.97 20.07 27.75
CA SER A 530 -29.83 19.68 28.87
C SER A 530 -29.47 20.47 30.12
N PHE A 531 -30.45 20.62 31.01
CA PHE A 531 -30.33 21.40 32.23
C PHE A 531 -30.89 20.62 33.40
N LYS A 532 -30.12 20.52 34.49
CA LYS A 532 -30.57 19.90 35.74
C LYS A 532 -30.04 20.65 36.98
N ILE A 533 -30.73 20.45 38.09
CA ILE A 533 -30.35 20.98 39.41
C ILE A 533 -30.19 19.81 40.38
N GLU A 534 -28.98 19.65 40.92
CA GLU A 534 -28.65 18.60 41.89
C GLU A 534 -27.73 19.18 42.97
N ASN A 535 -27.94 18.81 44.24
CA ASN A 535 -27.08 19.21 45.37
C ASN A 535 -26.77 20.73 45.46
N SER A 536 -27.75 21.59 45.15
CA SER A 536 -27.60 23.05 45.10
C SER A 536 -26.67 23.59 44.00
N GLN A 537 -26.43 22.80 42.96
CA GLN A 537 -25.68 23.17 41.76
C GLN A 537 -26.59 23.15 40.53
N ILE A 538 -26.31 24.05 39.60
CA ILE A 538 -26.82 24.05 38.22
C ILE A 538 -25.82 23.26 37.38
N ILE A 539 -26.31 22.28 36.63
CA ILE A 539 -25.52 21.49 35.69
C ILE A 539 -26.14 21.67 34.30
N ILE A 540 -25.32 22.05 33.33
CA ILE A 540 -25.67 22.18 31.92
C ILE A 540 -24.79 21.19 31.15
N ASP A 541 -25.41 20.25 30.45
CA ASP A 541 -24.72 19.25 29.65
C ASP A 541 -25.08 19.45 28.16
N TRP A 542 -24.17 19.15 27.24
CA TRP A 542 -24.42 19.18 25.79
C TRP A 542 -23.70 18.02 25.09
N SER A 543 -24.09 17.76 23.83
CA SER A 543 -23.35 16.82 22.98
C SER A 543 -22.04 17.48 22.49
N PRO A 544 -20.93 16.72 22.39
CA PRO A 544 -19.69 17.23 21.81
C PRO A 544 -19.91 17.86 20.44
N VAL A 545 -19.30 19.02 20.21
CA VAL A 545 -19.16 19.65 18.91
C VAL A 545 -17.84 19.18 18.31
N THR A 546 -17.93 18.54 17.14
CA THR A 546 -16.77 18.10 16.37
C THR A 546 -15.82 19.29 16.12
N TYR A 547 -14.52 19.08 16.35
CA TYR A 547 -13.45 20.09 16.25
C TYR A 547 -13.40 21.18 17.33
N ALA A 548 -14.35 21.20 18.26
CA ALA A 548 -14.28 22.12 19.40
C ALA A 548 -13.17 21.69 20.36
N ASN A 549 -12.19 22.56 20.56
CA ASN A 549 -11.12 22.36 21.54
C ASN A 549 -11.54 22.85 22.93
N ASN A 550 -12.55 23.73 22.99
CA ASN A 550 -13.08 24.23 24.24
C ASN A 550 -14.55 24.67 24.11
N TYR A 551 -15.17 25.02 25.23
CA TYR A 551 -16.48 25.65 25.29
C TYR A 551 -16.43 26.88 26.17
N ARG A 552 -17.27 27.87 25.84
CA ARG A 552 -17.54 29.01 26.72
C ARG A 552 -19.02 29.07 27.08
N VAL A 553 -19.27 29.33 28.35
CA VAL A 553 -20.62 29.57 28.88
C VAL A 553 -20.71 31.05 29.22
N TYR A 554 -21.71 31.71 28.65
CA TYR A 554 -22.06 33.09 28.94
C TYR A 554 -23.36 33.11 29.70
N SER A 555 -23.56 34.12 30.56
CA SER A 555 -24.83 34.36 31.21
C SER A 555 -25.35 35.79 31.08
N ALA A 556 -26.66 35.94 31.21
CA ALA A 556 -27.36 37.21 31.20
C ALA A 556 -28.49 37.21 32.26
N PRO A 557 -28.80 38.36 32.90
CA PRO A 557 -29.88 38.46 33.88
C PRO A 557 -31.28 38.38 33.25
N ASN A 558 -31.40 38.65 31.95
CA ASN A 558 -32.64 38.53 31.18
C ASN A 558 -32.35 38.28 29.69
N LEU A 559 -33.33 37.73 28.98
CA LEU A 559 -33.19 37.18 27.61
C LEU A 559 -32.70 38.20 26.56
N HIS A 560 -32.90 39.50 26.81
CA HIS A 560 -32.55 40.58 25.86
C HIS A 560 -31.33 41.41 26.30
N SER A 561 -30.69 41.06 27.42
CA SER A 561 -29.44 41.69 27.83
C SER A 561 -28.25 41.09 27.07
N ALA A 562 -27.15 41.85 27.02
CA ALA A 562 -25.88 41.33 26.54
C ALA A 562 -25.42 40.15 27.41
N PHE A 563 -24.99 39.08 26.76
CA PHE A 563 -24.38 37.93 27.40
C PHE A 563 -22.92 38.25 27.74
N THR A 564 -22.52 37.96 28.97
CA THR A 564 -21.13 38.10 29.45
C THR A 564 -20.58 36.75 29.87
N LEU A 565 -19.27 36.53 29.72
CA LEU A 565 -18.62 35.28 30.08
C LEU A 565 -18.93 34.93 31.54
N ASP A 566 -19.43 33.72 31.80
CA ASP A 566 -19.76 33.26 33.16
C ASP A 566 -18.64 32.37 33.69
N GLU A 567 -17.72 33.00 34.41
CA GLU A 567 -16.55 32.35 35.02
C GLU A 567 -16.87 31.64 36.35
N SER A 568 -18.14 31.63 36.79
CA SER A 568 -18.52 31.08 38.10
C SER A 568 -18.60 29.55 38.15
N GLY A 569 -18.60 28.89 37.00
CA GLY A 569 -18.73 27.44 36.90
C GLY A 569 -17.45 26.73 36.51
N ILE A 570 -17.48 25.42 36.65
CA ILE A 570 -16.38 24.49 36.35
C ILE A 570 -16.78 23.65 35.15
N PHE A 571 -15.89 23.56 34.17
CA PHE A 571 -16.06 22.68 33.01
C PHE A 571 -15.58 21.26 33.31
N ASN A 572 -16.31 20.28 32.78
CA ASN A 572 -15.89 18.89 32.65
C ASN A 572 -16.31 18.41 31.26
N GLU A 573 -15.40 18.53 30.29
CA GLU A 573 -15.63 18.23 28.87
C GLU A 573 -16.88 18.95 28.33
N THR A 574 -17.99 18.24 28.14
CA THR A 574 -19.25 18.78 27.62
C THR A 574 -20.28 19.10 28.71
N SER A 575 -19.80 19.30 29.94
CA SER A 575 -20.61 19.67 31.10
C SER A 575 -20.06 20.95 31.73
N TRP A 576 -20.95 21.84 32.17
CA TRP A 576 -20.62 23.02 32.95
C TRP A 576 -21.47 23.09 34.21
N THR A 577 -20.83 23.22 35.37
CA THR A 577 -21.49 23.20 36.68
C THR A 577 -21.20 24.46 37.47
N THR A 578 -22.23 25.12 38.02
CA THR A 578 -22.08 26.29 38.92
C THR A 578 -23.01 26.19 40.13
N SER A 579 -22.75 26.97 41.18
CA SER A 579 -23.64 27.04 42.34
C SER A 579 -24.90 27.86 42.05
N ILE A 580 -26.03 27.49 42.64
CA ILE A 580 -27.26 28.28 42.51
C ILE A 580 -27.06 29.68 43.11
N SER A 581 -27.24 30.71 42.30
CA SER A 581 -27.38 32.09 42.76
C SER A 581 -28.86 32.46 42.86
N GLY A 582 -29.28 33.20 43.89
CA GLY A 582 -30.69 33.54 44.15
C GLY A 582 -31.40 34.43 43.11
N ASN A 583 -30.77 34.70 41.96
CA ASN A 583 -31.34 35.47 40.85
C ASN A 583 -31.53 34.60 39.60
N LYS A 584 -32.56 34.92 38.80
CA LYS A 584 -32.78 34.29 37.50
C LYS A 584 -31.62 34.63 36.55
N LYS A 585 -31.09 33.63 35.83
CA LYS A 585 -30.07 33.76 34.79
C LYS A 585 -30.51 33.03 33.51
N PHE A 586 -30.01 33.49 32.37
CA PHE A 586 -30.08 32.83 31.06
C PHE A 586 -28.67 32.48 30.64
N PHE A 587 -28.49 31.34 29.97
CA PHE A 587 -27.18 30.85 29.57
C PHE A 587 -27.08 30.69 28.05
N LYS A 588 -25.90 30.93 27.50
CA LYS A 588 -25.53 30.68 26.10
C LYS A 588 -24.23 29.90 26.10
N ILE A 589 -24.17 28.82 25.32
CA ILE A 589 -22.97 28.00 25.15
C ILE A 589 -22.43 28.23 23.74
N THR A 590 -21.11 28.36 23.61
CA THR A 590 -20.40 28.41 22.33
C THR A 590 -19.27 27.40 22.34
N ALA A 591 -19.08 26.71 21.22
CA ALA A 591 -17.89 25.92 20.95
C ALA A 591 -16.75 26.84 20.47
N GLU A 592 -15.51 26.52 20.81
CA GLU A 592 -14.29 27.22 20.39
C GLU A 592 -13.20 26.28 19.89
#